data_AF-A0A0P9H8U0-F1
#
_entry.id   AF-A0A0P9H8U0-F1
#
_cell.length_a   1.000
_cell.length_b   1.000
_cell.length_c   1.000
_cell.angle_alpha   90.00
_cell.angle_beta   90.00
_cell.angle_gamma   90.00
#
_symmetry.space_group_name_H-M   'P 1'
#
loop_
_entity.id
_entity.type
_entity.pdbx_description
1 polymer ?
#
loop_
_entity_poly.entity_id
_entity_poly.type
_entity_poly.pdbx_seq_one_letter_code
_entity_poly.pdbx_strand_id
1 'polypeptide(L)'
;MGTTIERATDLLHEWVQSDSLRKHCYAVAASMQHFARLQGADAEEWGAAGLLHDMDYERYPSMPAPGPETTAASNAILAGAAAEPPIVMHPFVGVTY
;
A
#
# COMPACT_ATOMS: atom_id res chain seq x y z
N MET A 1 11.33 11.13 -17.57
CA MET A 1 10.40 10.70 -16.52
C MET A 1 10.69 9.23 -16.26
N GLY A 2 10.96 8.86 -15.01
CA GLY A 2 11.19 7.46 -14.64
C GLY A 2 9.92 6.62 -14.75
N THR A 3 10.07 5.30 -14.76
CA THR A 3 8.95 4.34 -14.81
C THR A 3 8.08 4.42 -13.55
N THR A 4 6.88 3.83 -13.60
CA THR A 4 5.99 3.79 -12.43
C THR A 4 6.64 3.04 -11.26
N ILE A 5 7.38 1.98 -11.57
CA ILE A 5 8.13 1.17 -10.60
C ILE A 5 9.30 1.91 -9.98
N GLU A 6 10.05 2.70 -10.76
CA GLU A 6 11.16 3.50 -10.22
C GLU A 6 10.64 4.50 -9.18
N ARG A 7 9.56 5.21 -9.52
CA ARG A 7 8.92 6.17 -8.60
C ARG A 7 8.39 5.50 -7.33
N ALA A 8 7.79 4.32 -7.47
CA ALA A 8 7.32 3.53 -6.33
C ALA A 8 8.48 3.04 -5.45
N THR A 9 9.61 2.68 -6.07
CA THR A 9 10.81 2.24 -5.35
C THR A 9 11.41 3.39 -4.54
N ASP A 10 11.50 4.58 -5.12
CA ASP A 10 11.98 5.78 -4.42
C ASP A 10 11.09 6.11 -3.21
N LEU A 11 9.76 6.07 -3.40
CA LEU A 11 8.80 6.28 -2.31
C LEU A 11 8.91 5.22 -1.21
N LEU A 12 9.07 3.95 -1.59
CA LEU A 12 9.28 2.87 -0.62
C LEU A 12 10.54 3.12 0.22
N HIS A 13 11.64 3.56 -0.40
CA HIS A 13 12.89 3.87 0.32
C HIS A 13 12.76 5.08 1.24
N GLU A 14 11.95 6.07 0.87
CA GLU A 14 11.65 7.22 1.73
C GLU A 14 10.81 6.83 2.95
N TRP A 15 9.82 5.96 2.76
CA TRP A 15 8.83 5.64 3.79
C TRP A 15 9.23 4.51 4.72
N VAL A 16 9.90 3.48 4.20
CA VAL A 16 10.29 2.26 4.90
C VAL A 16 11.80 2.25 5.08
N GLN A 17 12.29 2.17 6.32
CA GLN A 17 13.73 2.09 6.62
C GLN A 17 14.19 0.68 6.97
N SER A 18 13.28 -0.23 7.35
CA SER A 18 13.60 -1.62 7.65
C SER A 18 13.92 -2.41 6.37
N ASP A 19 15.09 -3.05 6.38
CA ASP A 19 15.48 -3.98 5.34
C ASP A 19 14.55 -5.19 5.24
N SER A 20 13.97 -5.66 6.35
CA SER A 20 13.05 -6.80 6.31
C SER A 20 11.74 -6.42 5.64
N LEU A 21 11.21 -5.22 5.91
CA LEU A 21 9.97 -4.76 5.31
C LEU A 21 10.15 -4.41 3.83
N ARG A 22 11.28 -3.80 3.44
CA ARG A 22 11.61 -3.60 2.01
C ARG A 22 11.66 -4.93 1.24
N LYS A 23 12.32 -5.94 1.80
CA LYS A 23 12.40 -7.29 1.18
C LYS A 23 11.03 -7.94 1.04
N HIS A 24 10.15 -7.76 2.02
CA HIS A 24 8.75 -8.19 1.93
C HIS A 24 8.03 -7.50 0.76
N CYS A 25 8.07 -6.17 0.68
CA CYS A 25 7.47 -5.43 -0.43
C CYS A 25 8.01 -5.85 -1.80
N TYR A 26 9.33 -6.12 -1.91
CA TYR A 26 9.91 -6.63 -3.17
C TYR A 26 9.39 -8.01 -3.56
N ALA A 27 9.26 -8.93 -2.60
CA ALA A 27 8.74 -10.27 -2.86
C ALA A 27 7.27 -10.22 -3.33
N VAL A 28 6.46 -9.36 -2.71
CA VAL A 28 5.07 -9.12 -3.11
C VAL A 28 5.00 -8.48 -4.50
N ALA A 29 5.78 -7.44 -4.77
CA ALA A 29 5.86 -6.80 -6.08
C ALA A 29 6.22 -7.78 -7.19
N ALA A 30 7.23 -8.64 -6.98
CA ALA A 30 7.61 -9.67 -7.95
C ALA A 30 6.47 -10.67 -8.22
N SER A 31 5.72 -11.03 -7.18
CA SER A 31 4.56 -11.92 -7.28
C SER A 31 3.42 -11.26 -8.05
N MET A 32 3.10 -10.00 -7.74
CA MET A 32 2.08 -9.21 -8.44
C MET A 32 2.42 -9.03 -9.91
N GLN A 33 3.68 -8.72 -10.25
CA GLN A 33 4.15 -8.65 -11.64
C GLN A 33 3.97 -9.97 -12.39
N HIS A 34 4.22 -11.12 -11.73
CA HIS A 34 4.01 -12.43 -12.32
C HIS A 34 2.53 -12.67 -12.65
N PHE A 35 1.63 -12.41 -11.70
CA PHE A 35 0.20 -12.58 -11.92
C PHE A 35 -0.37 -11.59 -12.95
N ALA A 36 0.11 -10.34 -12.97
CA ALA A 36 -0.29 -9.37 -13.98
C ALA A 36 -0.04 -9.89 -15.39
N ARG A 37 1.15 -10.46 -15.64
CA ARG A 37 1.50 -11.07 -16.93
C ARG A 37 0.61 -12.27 -17.28
N LEU A 38 0.29 -13.14 -16.32
CA LEU A 38 -0.60 -14.27 -16.54
C LEU A 38 -2.02 -13.82 -16.92
N GLN A 39 -2.47 -12.70 -16.37
CA GLN A 39 -3.81 -12.16 -16.57
C GLN A 39 -3.90 -11.14 -17.71
N GLY A 40 -2.79 -10.84 -18.40
CA GLY A 40 -2.74 -9.80 -19.44
C GLY A 40 -2.95 -8.37 -18.92
N ALA A 41 -2.68 -8.14 -17.64
CA ALA A 41 -2.74 -6.83 -16.99
C ALA A 41 -1.39 -6.09 -17.02
N ASP A 42 -1.39 -4.83 -16.61
CA ASP A 42 -0.18 -4.00 -16.55
C ASP A 42 0.73 -4.44 -15.38
N ALA A 43 1.87 -5.05 -15.73
CA ALA A 43 2.85 -5.49 -14.75
C ALA A 43 3.57 -4.34 -14.04
N GLU A 44 3.68 -3.17 -14.66
CA GLU A 44 4.28 -1.99 -14.02
C GLU A 44 3.38 -1.46 -12.91
N GLU A 45 2.07 -1.33 -13.19
CA GLU A 45 1.07 -0.88 -12.22
C GLU A 45 0.95 -1.86 -11.05
N TRP A 46 0.86 -3.16 -11.33
CA TRP A 46 0.79 -4.20 -10.30
C TRP A 46 2.08 -4.29 -9.47
N GLY A 47 3.23 -4.12 -10.11
CA GLY A 47 4.51 -4.07 -9.40
C GLY A 47 4.60 -2.87 -8.46
N ALA A 48 4.18 -1.69 -8.92
CA ALA A 48 4.13 -0.48 -8.11
C ALA A 48 3.18 -0.62 -6.91
N ALA A 49 1.99 -1.19 -7.11
CA ALA A 49 1.05 -1.49 -6.03
C ALA A 49 1.67 -2.45 -4.99
N GLY A 50 2.36 -3.50 -5.43
CA GLY A 50 3.04 -4.44 -4.54
C GLY A 50 4.20 -3.83 -3.75
N LEU A 51 4.93 -2.87 -4.35
CA LEU A 51 5.98 -2.13 -3.65
C LEU A 51 5.41 -1.28 -2.52
N LEU A 52 4.27 -0.64 -2.74
CA LEU A 52 3.71 0.37 -1.83
C LEU A 52 2.65 -0.17 -0.86
N HIS A 53 2.23 -1.43 -0.99
CA HIS A 53 1.09 -1.96 -0.24
C HIS A 53 1.20 -1.80 1.29
N ASP A 54 2.41 -1.92 1.84
CA ASP A 54 2.68 -1.82 3.28
C ASP A 54 3.61 -0.64 3.65
N MET A 55 3.75 0.37 2.78
CA MET A 55 4.78 1.41 2.92
C MET A 55 4.69 2.25 4.21
N ASP A 56 3.51 2.33 4.81
CA ASP A 56 3.20 3.15 5.98
C ASP A 56 3.17 2.35 7.30
N TYR A 57 3.39 1.03 7.24
CA TYR A 57 3.41 0.14 8.39
C TYR A 57 4.36 0.59 9.50
N GLU A 58 5.58 1.00 9.16
CA GLU A 58 6.58 1.44 10.15
C GLU A 58 6.16 2.71 10.91
N ARG A 59 5.50 3.64 10.21
CA ARG A 59 5.13 4.93 10.78
C ARG A 59 3.83 4.81 11.60
N TYR A 60 2.94 3.91 11.20
CA TYR A 60 1.62 3.75 11.80
C TYR A 60 1.28 2.28 12.09
N PRO A 61 2.05 1.59 12.94
CA PRO A 61 1.90 0.14 13.16
C PRO A 61 0.60 -0.27 13.86
N SER A 62 -0.12 0.68 14.46
CA SER A 62 -1.35 0.44 15.22
C SER A 62 -2.60 0.66 14.39
N MET A 63 -3.52 -0.32 14.43
CA MET A 63 -4.88 -0.14 13.91
C MET A 63 -5.68 0.73 14.91
N PRO A 64 -6.41 1.76 14.46
CA PRO A 64 -7.40 2.43 15.29
C PRO A 64 -8.54 1.48 15.65
N ALA A 65 -9.21 1.73 16.76
CA ALA A 65 -10.38 0.95 17.14
C ALA A 65 -11.47 1.09 16.06
N PRO A 66 -12.20 0.00 15.73
CA PRO A 66 -13.34 0.08 14.83
C PRO A 66 -14.37 1.08 15.35
N GLY A 67 -14.88 1.96 14.47
CA GLY A 67 -15.90 2.93 14.83
C GLY A 67 -16.41 3.73 13.63
N PRO A 68 -17.36 4.65 13.87
CA PRO A 68 -17.96 5.47 12.81
C PRO A 68 -16.91 6.25 11.99
N GLU A 69 -15.83 6.69 12.63
CA GLU A 69 -14.74 7.42 11.98
C GLU A 69 -13.94 6.53 11.02
N THR A 70 -13.50 5.35 11.46
CA THR A 70 -12.78 4.40 10.60
C THR A 70 -13.66 3.89 9.46
N THR A 71 -14.96 3.67 9.70
CA THR A 71 -15.92 3.32 8.64
C THR A 71 -16.10 4.45 7.63
N ALA A 72 -16.24 5.69 8.09
CA ALA A 72 -16.36 6.85 7.20
C ALA A 72 -15.10 7.03 6.35
N ALA A 73 -13.91 6.84 6.93
CA ALA A 73 -12.65 6.90 6.20
C ALA A 73 -12.52 5.80 5.14
N SER A 74 -12.84 4.55 5.48
CA SER A 74 -12.86 3.46 4.50
C SER A 74 -13.84 3.74 3.36
N ASN A 75 -15.05 4.23 3.66
CA ASN A 75 -16.03 4.59 2.63
C ASN A 75 -15.54 5.73 1.73
N ALA A 76 -14.87 6.73 2.29
CA ALA A 76 -14.28 7.82 1.52
C ALA A 76 -13.21 7.29 0.55
N ILE A 77 -12.28 6.46 1.04
CA ILE A 77 -11.23 5.84 0.21
C ILE A 77 -11.85 5.02 -0.92
N LEU A 78 -12.85 4.19 -0.63
CA LEU A 78 -13.56 3.38 -1.63
C LEU A 78 -14.30 4.23 -2.67
N ALA A 79 -14.73 5.44 -2.31
CA ALA A 79 -15.33 6.41 -3.21
C ALA A 79 -14.31 7.27 -3.98
N GLY A 80 -13.00 7.05 -3.78
CA GLY A 80 -11.93 7.85 -4.38
C GLY A 80 -11.77 9.24 -3.74
N ALA A 81 -12.23 9.41 -2.50
CA ALA A 81 -12.12 10.63 -1.71
C ALA A 81 -11.17 10.45 -0.52
N ALA A 82 -10.57 11.55 -0.06
CA ALA A 82 -9.84 11.56 1.21
C ALA A 82 -10.82 11.55 2.39
N ALA A 83 -10.45 10.88 3.48
CA ALA A 83 -11.18 10.94 4.74
C ALA A 83 -10.98 12.32 5.41
N GLU A 84 -12.03 12.86 6.03
CA GLU A 84 -11.98 14.10 6.80
C GLU A 84 -12.57 13.89 8.21
N PRO A 85 -11.77 14.06 9.29
CA PRO A 85 -10.33 14.36 9.26
C PRO A 85 -9.52 13.18 8.70
N PRO A 86 -8.31 13.42 8.15
CA PRO A 86 -7.46 12.35 7.67
C PRO A 86 -7.09 11.41 8.82
N ILE A 87 -7.45 10.13 8.71
CA ILE A 87 -7.03 9.16 9.69
C ILE A 87 -5.57 8.78 9.39
N VAL A 88 -4.69 9.19 10.30
CA VAL A 88 -3.27 8.88 10.27
C VAL A 88 -3.08 7.47 10.85
N MET A 89 -3.14 6.47 9.98
CA MET A 89 -3.09 5.05 10.32
C MET A 89 -2.49 4.25 9.17
N HIS A 90 -1.96 3.06 9.43
CA HIS A 90 -1.74 2.07 8.39
C HIS A 90 -3.09 1.45 8.02
N PRO A 91 -3.60 1.64 6.79
CA PRO A 91 -4.96 1.25 6.42
C PRO A 91 -5.11 -0.27 6.25
N PHE A 92 -4.01 -1.04 6.27
CA PHE A 92 -4.01 -2.48 5.95
C PHE A 92 -3.76 -3.43 7.13
N VAL A 93 -3.54 -2.92 8.35
CA VAL A 93 -3.66 -3.76 9.56
C VAL A 93 -5.13 -4.02 9.82
N GLY A 94 -5.73 -4.98 9.12
CA GLY A 94 -7.10 -5.41 9.41
C GLY A 94 -8.00 -5.58 8.21
N VAL A 95 -7.61 -6.41 7.24
CA VAL A 95 -8.62 -7.30 6.62
C VAL A 95 -8.92 -8.39 7.66
N THR A 96 -9.58 -8.01 8.75
CA THR A 96 -10.17 -9.01 9.65
C THR A 96 -11.37 -9.58 8.91
N TYR A 97 -11.23 -10.82 8.44
CA TYR A 97 -12.35 -11.67 8.01
C TYR A 97 -13.43 -11.75 9.10
#